data_AF-Q9DBH4-F1
#
_entry.id   AF-Q9DBH4-F1
#
_cell.length_a   1.000
_cell.length_b   1.000
_cell.length_c   1.000
_cell.angle_alpha   90.00
_cell.angle_beta   90.00
_cell.angle_gamma   90.00
#
_symmetry.space_group_name_H-M   'P 1'
#
loop_
_entity.id
_entity.type
_entity.pdbx_description
1 polymer ?
#
loop_
_entity_poly.entity_id
_entity_poly.type
_entity_poly.pdbx_seq_one_letter_code
_entity_poly.pdbx_strand_id
1 'polypeptide(L)'
;MQSRLLLLGAPGGLGDVASRRVRLLLRQVLRGRPGGDQQRLEVRLLHSGATDSGETVSIGDVSYKLKTPKNPELVPQNYISDSPAQSIVQHLRWLMQKDLLGQDVFLIGPPGPLRRSVAMQYLELTKREVEYIALSRDTTETDLKQRREIRAGTAFYIDQCAVRAATEGRTLVLEGLEKAERNVLPVLNNLLENREMQLEDGRFLMSAERYDKLLQDHTKEELDAWKIVRVSENFRVIALGLPVPRYSGNPLDPPLRSRFQARDIYFLPFQDQLKLLYSVGANVSAEKISQLLSFATTLCSQESSTLGLPDFPLDSLPEAVQILDSFPMMSIEHALQWVYPYTLLLGHEGKMAVEGVLKRFELQGSGHSLLPKEIVRVERMTDSHGSYAHVTIRVAGKEVTIKVPAGTRAVNQPCAPDHFIQTVSHKQLLAEMVQSHMVKDICLIGGKGCGKTVIAKNFAALLGYSIEPIMLYQEHFRGLAQYEDPSRSK
;
A
#
# COMPACT_ATOMS: atom_id res chain seq x y z
N MET A 1 35.92 -12.62 -38.83
CA MET A 1 37.27 -12.55 -38.23
C MET A 1 37.23 -13.23 -36.87
N GLN A 2 37.86 -14.40 -36.75
CA GLN A 2 37.93 -15.16 -35.51
C GLN A 2 39.09 -14.63 -34.65
N SER A 3 38.83 -14.24 -33.42
CA SER A 3 39.87 -14.02 -32.39
C SER A 3 39.80 -15.15 -31.37
N ARG A 4 40.82 -16.02 -31.41
CA ARG A 4 41.10 -17.08 -30.43
C ARG A 4 41.65 -16.46 -29.15
N LEU A 5 41.12 -16.86 -27.99
CA LEU A 5 41.82 -16.71 -26.71
C LEU A 5 42.33 -18.09 -26.27
N LEU A 6 43.65 -18.23 -26.22
CA LEU A 6 44.37 -19.40 -25.74
C LEU A 6 44.35 -19.41 -24.19
N LEU A 7 43.89 -20.51 -23.60
CA LEU A 7 44.07 -20.82 -22.18
C LEU A 7 45.17 -21.89 -22.07
N LEU A 8 46.36 -21.47 -21.64
CA LEU A 8 47.42 -22.35 -21.16
C LEU A 8 47.12 -22.75 -19.71
N GLY A 9 47.11 -24.05 -19.45
CA GLY A 9 47.00 -24.61 -18.11
C GLY A 9 48.36 -24.83 -17.46
N ALA A 10 48.40 -24.70 -16.13
CA ALA A 10 49.36 -25.37 -15.25
C ALA A 10 48.74 -25.51 -13.84
N PRO A 11 49.18 -26.51 -13.02
CA PRO A 11 48.35 -27.15 -12.00
C PRO A 11 48.68 -26.71 -10.57
N GLY A 12 47.66 -26.75 -9.70
CA GLY A 12 47.83 -26.84 -8.24
C GLY A 12 47.34 -25.64 -7.44
N GLY A 13 46.38 -25.90 -6.53
CA GLY A 13 46.18 -25.14 -5.30
C GLY A 13 45.14 -24.00 -5.32
N LEU A 14 44.08 -24.16 -4.50
CA LEU A 14 43.26 -23.10 -3.88
C LEU A 14 42.36 -22.21 -4.79
N GLY A 15 41.85 -22.74 -5.91
CA GLY A 15 40.98 -21.97 -6.83
C GLY A 15 39.46 -22.26 -6.81
N ASP A 16 39.00 -23.34 -6.18
CA ASP A 16 37.71 -23.95 -6.54
C ASP A 16 36.45 -23.15 -6.09
N VAL A 17 36.57 -22.31 -5.05
CA VAL A 17 35.45 -21.48 -4.56
C VAL A 17 35.25 -20.22 -5.42
N ALA A 18 36.35 -19.60 -5.86
CA ALA A 18 36.30 -18.43 -6.73
C ALA A 18 35.81 -18.81 -8.13
N SER A 19 36.27 -19.96 -8.66
CA SER A 19 35.80 -20.49 -9.93
C SER A 19 34.31 -20.83 -9.91
N ARG A 20 33.76 -21.33 -8.80
CA ARG A 20 32.30 -21.58 -8.65
C ARG A 20 31.47 -20.29 -8.60
N ARG A 21 31.94 -19.25 -7.89
CA ARG A 21 31.25 -17.94 -7.86
C ARG A 21 31.27 -17.25 -9.22
N VAL A 22 32.39 -17.30 -9.93
CA VAL A 22 32.51 -16.76 -11.30
C VAL A 22 31.64 -17.58 -12.27
N ARG A 23 31.53 -18.91 -12.10
CA ARG A 23 30.63 -19.74 -12.92
C ARG A 23 29.15 -19.46 -12.64
N LEU A 24 28.77 -19.14 -11.40
CA LEU A 24 27.39 -18.74 -11.05
C LEU A 24 27.04 -17.34 -11.57
N LEU A 25 27.97 -16.38 -11.49
CA LEU A 25 27.83 -15.05 -12.08
C LEU A 25 27.78 -15.11 -13.61
N LEU A 26 28.63 -15.91 -14.25
CA LEU A 26 28.58 -16.16 -15.70
C LEU A 26 27.29 -16.86 -16.11
N ARG A 27 26.71 -17.73 -15.28
CA ARG A 27 25.40 -18.36 -15.55
C ARG A 27 24.23 -17.37 -15.43
N GLN A 28 24.37 -16.34 -14.60
CA GLN A 28 23.42 -15.21 -14.54
C GLN A 28 23.58 -14.26 -15.74
N VAL A 29 24.81 -14.03 -16.21
CA VAL A 29 25.09 -13.14 -17.37
C VAL A 29 24.77 -13.82 -18.71
N LEU A 30 25.00 -15.12 -18.86
CA LEU A 30 24.72 -15.88 -20.09
C LEU A 30 23.23 -16.21 -20.32
N ARG A 31 22.33 -15.87 -19.38
CA ARG A 31 20.88 -15.84 -19.63
C ARG A 31 20.43 -14.62 -20.44
N GLY A 32 21.32 -13.68 -20.75
CA GLY A 32 21.08 -12.55 -21.64
C GLY A 32 21.24 -12.85 -23.13
N ARG A 33 20.74 -13.99 -23.63
CA ARG A 33 20.51 -14.18 -25.08
C ARG A 33 19.05 -13.84 -25.40
N PRO A 34 18.77 -12.97 -26.39
CA PRO A 34 17.40 -12.67 -26.81
C PRO A 34 16.90 -13.86 -27.63
N GLY A 35 16.13 -14.76 -27.00
CA GLY A 35 15.60 -15.94 -27.69
C GLY A 35 15.17 -17.11 -26.81
N GLY A 36 15.00 -16.91 -25.49
CA GLY A 36 14.30 -17.87 -24.64
C GLY A 36 12.98 -17.26 -24.20
N ASP A 37 11.86 -17.92 -24.49
CA ASP A 37 10.55 -17.59 -23.94
C ASP A 37 10.69 -17.29 -22.44
N GLN A 38 10.47 -16.03 -22.05
CA GLN A 38 10.25 -15.70 -20.66
C GLN A 38 8.95 -16.39 -20.27
N GLN A 39 9.08 -17.56 -19.64
CA GLN A 39 7.97 -18.35 -19.13
C GLN A 39 7.09 -17.43 -18.27
N ARG A 40 5.94 -17.06 -18.82
CA ARG A 40 4.95 -16.22 -18.15
C ARG A 40 4.51 -16.96 -16.90
N LEU A 41 4.75 -16.38 -15.73
CA LEU A 41 4.31 -16.97 -14.48
C LEU A 41 2.81 -16.71 -14.36
N GLU A 42 2.06 -17.80 -14.18
CA GLU A 42 0.62 -17.77 -13.98
C GLU A 42 0.31 -18.24 -12.57
N VAL A 43 -0.65 -17.55 -11.93
CA VAL A 43 -1.26 -18.00 -10.69
C VAL A 43 -2.36 -18.98 -11.07
N ARG A 44 -2.25 -20.23 -10.61
CA ARG A 44 -3.24 -21.28 -10.89
C ARG A 44 -3.82 -21.80 -9.59
N LEU A 45 -5.13 -21.62 -9.44
CA LEU A 45 -5.94 -22.28 -8.43
C LEU A 45 -6.28 -23.69 -8.92
N LEU A 46 -5.69 -24.70 -8.29
CA LEU A 46 -5.96 -26.10 -8.58
C LEU A 46 -6.96 -26.62 -7.55
N HIS A 47 -8.19 -26.84 -8.01
CA HIS A 47 -9.19 -27.57 -7.26
C HIS A 47 -8.92 -29.06 -7.44
N SER A 48 -8.43 -29.73 -6.40
CA SER A 48 -8.31 -31.19 -6.41
C SER A 48 -9.72 -31.77 -6.37
N GLY A 49 -10.15 -32.40 -7.46
CA GLY A 49 -11.45 -33.07 -7.52
C GLY A 49 -11.52 -34.25 -6.54
N ALA A 50 -12.57 -34.27 -5.72
CA ALA A 50 -13.17 -35.43 -5.06
C ALA A 50 -12.30 -36.40 -4.22
N THR A 51 -11.01 -36.16 -3.98
CA THR A 51 -10.19 -36.99 -3.09
C THR A 51 -9.40 -36.15 -2.10
N ASP A 52 -9.95 -35.95 -0.89
CA ASP A 52 -9.38 -35.64 0.45
C ASP A 52 -8.09 -34.78 0.60
N SER A 53 -7.68 -34.09 -0.45
CA SER A 53 -6.50 -33.25 -0.53
C SER A 53 -6.98 -31.84 -0.84
N GLY A 54 -7.05 -31.00 0.20
CA GLY A 54 -7.61 -29.65 0.13
C GLY A 54 -7.05 -28.77 -1.00
N GLU A 55 -7.73 -27.66 -1.27
CA GLU A 55 -7.41 -26.72 -2.34
C GLU A 55 -5.92 -26.31 -2.34
N THR A 56 -5.31 -26.21 -3.52
CA THR A 56 -3.91 -25.81 -3.66
C THR A 56 -3.79 -24.63 -4.62
N VAL A 57 -2.92 -23.68 -4.28
CA VAL A 57 -2.55 -22.56 -5.15
C VAL A 57 -1.13 -22.78 -5.62
N SER A 58 -0.91 -22.70 -6.93
CA SER A 58 0.42 -22.76 -7.51
C SER A 58 0.77 -21.48 -8.24
N ILE A 59 2.03 -21.05 -8.08
CA ILE A 59 2.62 -19.92 -8.81
C ILE A 59 3.90 -20.43 -9.47
N GLY A 60 3.81 -20.72 -10.76
CA GLY A 60 4.89 -21.38 -11.49
C GLY A 60 5.18 -22.78 -10.95
N ASP A 61 6.36 -22.96 -10.34
CA ASP A 61 6.88 -24.21 -9.77
C ASP A 61 6.61 -24.38 -8.26
N VAL A 62 6.09 -23.35 -7.59
CA VAL A 62 5.81 -23.39 -6.15
C VAL A 62 4.33 -23.67 -5.94
N SER A 63 4.00 -24.62 -5.05
CA SER A 63 2.63 -24.95 -4.67
C SER A 63 2.42 -24.79 -3.17
N TYR A 64 1.26 -24.26 -2.80
CA TYR A 64 0.86 -23.99 -1.42
C TYR A 64 -0.48 -24.67 -1.14
N LYS A 65 -0.55 -25.43 -0.05
CA LYS A 65 -1.79 -26.09 0.39
C LYS A 65 -2.61 -25.11 1.22
N LEU A 66 -3.80 -24.78 0.74
CA LEU A 66 -4.70 -23.87 1.42
C LEU A 66 -5.24 -24.50 2.70
N LYS A 67 -5.35 -23.67 3.73
CA LYS A 67 -5.99 -24.00 4.99
C LYS A 67 -7.31 -23.24 5.05
N THR A 68 -8.34 -23.86 5.61
CA THR A 68 -9.60 -23.16 5.90
C THR A 68 -9.36 -22.18 7.06
N PRO A 69 -9.55 -20.87 6.86
CA PRO A 69 -9.43 -19.89 7.94
C PRO A 69 -10.51 -20.17 9.01
N LYS A 70 -10.20 -19.93 10.28
CA LYS A 70 -11.19 -19.97 11.36
C LYS A 70 -12.13 -18.79 11.24
N ASN A 71 -11.56 -17.62 10.92
CA ASN A 71 -12.22 -16.32 10.84
C ASN A 71 -12.06 -15.74 9.43
N PRO A 72 -12.99 -16.02 8.49
CA PRO A 72 -12.88 -15.56 7.11
C PRO A 72 -12.90 -14.03 6.97
N GLU A 73 -13.45 -13.30 7.94
CA GLU A 73 -13.45 -11.84 8.00
C GLU A 73 -12.06 -11.22 8.19
N LEU A 74 -11.10 -12.00 8.72
CA LEU A 74 -9.71 -11.57 8.89
C LEU A 74 -8.84 -11.90 7.68
N VAL A 75 -9.41 -12.46 6.61
CA VAL A 75 -8.70 -12.66 5.35
C VAL A 75 -8.92 -11.43 4.46
N PRO A 76 -7.86 -10.78 3.95
CA PRO A 76 -8.01 -9.67 3.02
C PRO A 76 -8.84 -10.06 1.80
N GLN A 77 -9.67 -9.13 1.31
CA GLN A 77 -10.53 -9.31 0.14
C GLN A 77 -10.33 -8.17 -0.86
N ASN A 78 -10.56 -8.45 -2.14
CA ASN A 78 -10.52 -7.47 -3.23
C ASN A 78 -9.12 -6.90 -3.52
N TYR A 79 -8.05 -7.63 -3.21
CA TYR A 79 -6.69 -7.26 -3.58
C TYR A 79 -6.19 -7.99 -4.83
N ILE A 80 -6.67 -9.20 -5.10
CA ILE A 80 -6.36 -9.95 -6.33
C ILE A 80 -6.98 -9.24 -7.53
N SER A 81 -6.15 -8.87 -8.50
CA SER A 81 -6.60 -8.40 -9.81
C SER A 81 -6.74 -9.56 -10.79
N ASP A 82 -7.67 -9.47 -11.74
CA ASP A 82 -7.90 -10.52 -12.75
C ASP A 82 -6.66 -10.83 -13.60
N SER A 83 -5.78 -9.86 -13.79
CA SER A 83 -4.51 -10.01 -14.50
C SER A 83 -3.36 -9.26 -13.81
N PRO A 84 -2.68 -9.85 -12.80
CA PRO A 84 -1.57 -9.18 -12.14
C PRO A 84 -0.36 -9.03 -13.07
N ALA A 85 0.37 -7.93 -12.92
CA ALA A 85 1.63 -7.72 -13.64
C ALA A 85 2.65 -8.81 -13.31
N GLN A 86 3.51 -9.17 -14.26
CA GLN A 86 4.47 -10.26 -14.08
C GLN A 86 5.46 -9.99 -12.94
N SER A 87 5.83 -8.74 -12.71
CA SER A 87 6.62 -8.32 -11.56
C SER A 87 5.95 -8.67 -10.23
N ILE A 88 4.65 -8.39 -10.09
CA ILE A 88 3.85 -8.73 -8.91
C ILE A 88 3.83 -10.24 -8.69
N VAL A 89 3.58 -11.02 -9.75
CA VAL A 89 3.57 -12.49 -9.67
C VAL A 89 4.92 -13.04 -9.21
N GLN A 90 6.04 -12.44 -9.61
CA GLN A 90 7.37 -12.82 -9.13
C GLN A 90 7.55 -12.53 -7.63
N HIS A 91 7.01 -11.41 -7.13
CA HIS A 91 7.02 -11.10 -5.70
C HIS A 91 6.16 -12.09 -4.90
N LEU A 92 4.96 -12.41 -5.39
CA LEU A 92 4.05 -13.38 -4.78
C LEU A 92 4.66 -14.79 -4.74
N ARG A 93 5.29 -15.23 -5.83
CA ARG A 93 6.03 -16.51 -5.89
C ARG A 93 7.14 -16.56 -4.83
N TRP A 94 7.89 -15.47 -4.68
CA TRP A 94 8.96 -15.39 -3.70
C TRP A 94 8.41 -15.41 -2.26
N LEU A 95 7.31 -14.70 -1.98
CA LEU A 95 6.62 -14.74 -0.69
C LEU A 95 6.17 -16.16 -0.34
N MET A 96 5.54 -16.84 -1.29
CA MET A 96 5.09 -18.23 -1.13
C MET A 96 6.25 -19.17 -0.81
N GLN A 97 7.38 -19.02 -1.51
CA GLN A 97 8.57 -19.81 -1.24
C GLN A 97 9.10 -19.59 0.18
N LYS A 98 9.10 -18.35 0.67
CA LYS A 98 9.59 -18.01 2.01
C LYS A 98 8.68 -18.48 3.12
N ASP A 99 7.37 -18.41 2.93
CA ASP A 99 6.39 -18.91 3.88
C ASP A 99 6.49 -20.44 4.05
N LEU A 100 6.64 -21.18 2.95
CA LEU A 100 6.86 -22.64 2.98
C LEU A 100 8.15 -23.03 3.72
N LEU A 101 9.17 -22.17 3.70
CA LEU A 101 10.41 -22.35 4.46
C LEU A 101 10.29 -21.92 5.94
N GLY A 102 9.14 -21.39 6.35
CA GLY A 102 8.92 -20.89 7.70
C GLY A 102 9.66 -19.60 8.03
N GLN A 103 10.04 -18.80 7.03
CA GLN A 103 10.85 -17.60 7.20
C GLN A 103 10.00 -16.33 7.25
N ASP A 104 10.33 -15.43 8.18
CA ASP A 104 9.73 -14.09 8.22
C ASP A 104 10.31 -13.20 7.11
N VAL A 105 9.45 -12.37 6.53
CA VAL A 105 9.76 -11.58 5.34
C VAL A 105 9.76 -10.09 5.65
N PHE A 106 10.63 -9.34 4.97
CA PHE A 106 10.61 -7.89 4.97
C PHE A 106 10.54 -7.32 3.55
N LEU A 107 9.45 -6.60 3.26
CA LEU A 107 9.23 -5.92 1.98
C LEU A 107 9.69 -4.47 2.09
N ILE A 108 10.77 -4.15 1.37
CA ILE A 108 11.41 -2.84 1.37
C ILE A 108 11.11 -2.16 0.04
N GLY A 109 10.86 -0.86 0.04
CA GLY A 109 10.59 -0.13 -1.20
C GLY A 109 10.16 1.32 -0.95
N PRO A 110 9.98 2.11 -2.03
CA PRO A 110 9.53 3.49 -1.93
C PRO A 110 8.17 3.61 -1.24
N PRO A 111 7.84 4.79 -0.68
CA PRO A 111 6.52 5.06 -0.13
C PRO A 111 5.45 4.85 -1.20
N GLY A 112 4.38 4.16 -0.85
CA GLY A 112 3.32 3.79 -1.79
C GLY A 112 2.56 2.55 -1.35
N PRO A 113 1.37 2.31 -1.91
CA PRO A 113 0.49 1.20 -1.55
C PRO A 113 0.99 -0.15 -2.05
N LEU A 114 1.88 -0.20 -3.04
CA LEU A 114 2.28 -1.44 -3.73
C LEU A 114 2.81 -2.52 -2.77
N ARG A 115 3.66 -2.16 -1.80
CA ARG A 115 4.21 -3.11 -0.81
C ARG A 115 3.11 -3.77 0.02
N ARG A 116 2.18 -2.96 0.52
CA ARG A 116 1.03 -3.44 1.29
C ARG A 116 0.09 -4.25 0.42
N SER A 117 -0.21 -3.78 -0.80
CA SER A 117 -1.05 -4.48 -1.76
C SER A 117 -0.50 -5.87 -2.08
N VAL A 118 0.81 -6.01 -2.34
CA VAL A 118 1.46 -7.32 -2.57
C VAL A 118 1.34 -8.24 -1.36
N ALA A 119 1.53 -7.72 -0.14
CA ALA A 119 1.35 -8.52 1.09
C ALA A 119 -0.11 -8.97 1.25
N MET A 120 -1.09 -8.08 1.05
CA MET A 120 -2.51 -8.42 1.15
C MET A 120 -2.96 -9.38 0.05
N GLN A 121 -2.50 -9.20 -1.19
CA GLN A 121 -2.71 -10.14 -2.30
C GLN A 121 -2.21 -11.54 -1.96
N TYR A 122 -1.02 -11.64 -1.35
CA TYR A 122 -0.47 -12.93 -0.93
C TYR A 122 -1.35 -13.62 0.12
N LEU A 123 -1.85 -12.86 1.08
CA LEU A 123 -2.70 -13.38 2.16
C LEU A 123 -4.09 -13.79 1.68
N GLU A 124 -4.67 -13.01 0.76
CA GLU A 124 -5.91 -13.37 0.06
C GLU A 124 -5.73 -14.66 -0.74
N LEU A 125 -4.65 -14.76 -1.53
CA LEU A 125 -4.33 -15.97 -2.32
C LEU A 125 -4.14 -17.21 -1.46
N THR A 126 -3.52 -17.08 -0.29
CA THR A 126 -3.24 -18.20 0.62
C THR A 126 -4.35 -18.45 1.65
N LYS A 127 -5.43 -17.66 1.62
CA LYS A 127 -6.53 -17.68 2.59
C LYS A 127 -6.05 -17.60 4.05
N ARG A 128 -5.04 -16.76 4.29
CA ARG A 128 -4.43 -16.59 5.62
C ARG A 128 -5.03 -15.39 6.35
N GLU A 129 -5.38 -15.61 7.61
CA GLU A 129 -5.82 -14.54 8.52
C GLU A 129 -4.69 -13.54 8.78
N VAL A 130 -5.03 -12.25 8.78
CA VAL A 130 -4.09 -11.16 9.01
C VAL A 130 -4.39 -10.41 10.31
N GLU A 131 -3.33 -10.02 11.00
CA GLU A 131 -3.35 -8.99 12.04
C GLU A 131 -2.44 -7.87 11.56
N TYR A 132 -2.96 -6.65 11.43
CA TYR A 132 -2.22 -5.52 10.90
C TYR A 132 -1.85 -4.53 12.01
N ILE A 133 -0.58 -4.11 12.03
CA ILE A 133 -0.08 -3.07 12.95
C ILE A 133 0.70 -2.05 12.14
N ALA A 134 0.29 -0.78 12.23
CA ALA A 134 1.06 0.35 11.76
C ALA A 134 1.86 0.94 12.94
N LEU A 135 3.18 0.85 12.86
CA LEU A 135 4.11 1.40 13.84
C LEU A 135 4.32 2.89 13.56
N SER A 136 4.23 3.66 14.63
CA SER A 136 4.51 5.09 14.68
C SER A 136 5.51 5.38 15.79
N ARG A 137 5.93 6.65 15.87
CA ARG A 137 6.72 7.15 17.00
C ARG A 137 5.96 7.14 18.32
N ASP A 138 4.64 6.97 18.31
CA ASP A 138 3.81 6.98 19.52
C ASP A 138 3.39 5.56 19.93
N THR A 139 3.81 4.55 19.17
CA THR A 139 3.48 3.14 19.45
C THR A 139 4.25 2.68 20.68
N THR A 140 3.53 2.13 21.65
CA THR A 140 4.09 1.64 22.90
C THR A 140 4.06 0.11 22.97
N GLU A 141 4.73 -0.44 23.98
CA GLU A 141 4.68 -1.88 24.28
C GLU A 141 3.25 -2.37 24.54
N THR A 142 2.39 -1.55 25.15
CA THR A 142 0.99 -1.91 25.43
C THR A 142 0.15 -2.07 24.16
N ASP A 143 0.50 -1.37 23.08
CA ASP A 143 -0.17 -1.49 21.78
C ASP A 143 0.22 -2.78 21.04
N LEU A 144 1.33 -3.41 21.43
CA LEU A 144 1.82 -4.66 20.85
C LEU A 144 1.44 -5.88 21.70
N LYS A 145 1.56 -5.76 23.01
CA LYS A 145 1.34 -6.84 23.97
C LYS A 145 -0.12 -6.89 24.41
N GLN A 146 -0.43 -6.12 25.43
CA GLN A 146 -1.71 -6.12 26.11
C GLN A 146 -2.05 -4.72 26.56
N ARG A 147 -3.32 -4.36 26.41
CA ARG A 147 -3.86 -3.12 26.92
C ARG A 147 -4.68 -3.41 28.18
N ARG A 148 -4.41 -2.67 29.25
CA ARG A 148 -5.22 -2.73 30.46
C ARG A 148 -6.48 -1.87 30.32
N GLU A 149 -7.64 -2.51 30.33
CA GLU A 149 -8.94 -1.84 30.36
C GLU A 149 -9.59 -2.03 31.72
N ILE A 150 -10.22 -0.97 32.24
CA ILE A 150 -11.02 -1.05 33.47
C ILE A 150 -12.48 -1.15 33.07
N ARG A 151 -13.12 -2.27 33.39
CA ARG A 151 -14.57 -2.46 33.21
C ARG A 151 -15.18 -2.75 34.56
N ALA A 152 -16.20 -1.97 34.93
CA ALA A 152 -16.94 -2.13 36.19
C ALA A 152 -16.05 -2.23 37.46
N GLY A 153 -14.93 -1.49 37.51
CA GLY A 153 -14.03 -1.47 38.67
C GLY A 153 -12.98 -2.59 38.70
N THR A 154 -13.00 -3.52 37.76
CA THR A 154 -11.98 -4.57 37.59
C THR A 154 -11.10 -4.31 36.37
N ALA A 155 -9.79 -4.51 36.52
CA ALA A 155 -8.84 -4.38 35.43
C ALA A 155 -8.76 -5.69 34.64
N PHE A 156 -8.98 -5.61 33.32
CA PHE A 156 -8.83 -6.70 32.36
C PHE A 156 -7.67 -6.38 31.41
N TYR A 157 -6.92 -7.40 31.03
CA TYR A 157 -5.89 -7.30 30.01
C TYR A 157 -6.45 -7.81 28.69
N ILE A 158 -6.39 -6.97 27.66
CA ILE A 158 -6.86 -7.30 26.32
C ILE A 158 -5.65 -7.50 25.41
N ASP A 159 -5.55 -8.71 24.86
CA ASP A 159 -4.50 -9.10 23.93
C ASP A 159 -4.55 -8.24 22.66
N GLN A 160 -3.41 -7.64 22.32
CA GLN A 160 -3.26 -6.86 21.11
C GLN A 160 -2.83 -7.73 19.93
N CYS A 161 -2.71 -7.09 18.77
CA CYS A 161 -2.54 -7.75 17.48
C CYS A 161 -1.34 -8.72 17.44
N ALA A 162 -0.20 -8.40 18.07
CA ALA A 162 0.98 -9.28 18.02
C ALA A 162 0.77 -10.57 18.83
N VAL A 163 0.12 -10.46 20.00
CA VAL A 163 -0.22 -11.61 20.85
C VAL A 163 -1.26 -12.50 20.16
N ARG A 164 -2.34 -11.91 19.65
CA ARG A 164 -3.38 -12.62 18.89
C ARG A 164 -2.81 -13.34 17.67
N ALA A 165 -1.91 -12.69 16.93
CA ALA A 165 -1.27 -13.32 15.78
C ALA A 165 -0.43 -14.53 16.17
N ALA A 166 0.35 -14.41 17.26
CA ALA A 166 1.20 -15.48 17.75
C ALA A 166 0.40 -16.69 18.29
N THR A 167 -0.66 -16.45 19.06
CA THR A 167 -1.47 -17.52 19.66
C THR A 167 -2.36 -18.22 18.64
N GLU A 168 -3.04 -17.46 17.78
CA GLU A 168 -3.96 -18.03 16.78
C GLU A 168 -3.24 -18.55 15.52
N GLY A 169 -1.96 -18.18 15.33
CA GLY A 169 -1.19 -18.55 14.13
C GLY A 169 -1.54 -17.74 12.89
N ARG A 170 -1.96 -16.49 13.08
CA ARG A 170 -2.23 -15.53 12.00
C ARG A 170 -0.93 -14.97 11.45
N THR A 171 -1.00 -14.34 10.30
CA THR A 171 0.13 -13.55 9.77
C THR A 171 0.08 -12.14 10.35
N LEU A 172 1.17 -11.72 11.00
CA LEU A 172 1.32 -10.36 11.49
C LEU A 172 1.95 -9.48 10.41
N VAL A 173 1.23 -8.45 9.96
CA VAL A 173 1.76 -7.42 9.06
C VAL A 173 2.23 -6.23 9.88
N LEU A 174 3.54 -5.99 9.89
CA LEU A 174 4.17 -4.88 10.61
C LEU A 174 4.57 -3.78 9.62
N GLU A 175 3.88 -2.65 9.64
CA GLU A 175 4.22 -1.52 8.79
C GLU A 175 4.96 -0.43 9.56
N GLY A 176 6.01 0.15 8.98
CA GLY A 176 6.66 1.33 9.53
C GLY A 176 7.69 1.01 10.61
N LEU A 177 8.41 -0.12 10.51
CA LEU A 177 9.50 -0.45 11.43
C LEU A 177 10.54 0.67 11.54
N GLU A 178 10.76 1.45 10.47
CA GLU A 178 11.67 2.60 10.50
C GLU A 178 11.18 3.76 11.38
N LYS A 179 9.90 3.77 11.77
CA LYS A 179 9.29 4.81 12.61
C LYS A 179 9.11 4.37 14.06
N ALA A 180 9.33 3.10 14.36
CA ALA A 180 9.14 2.54 15.69
C ALA A 180 10.11 3.18 16.70
N GLU A 181 9.63 3.37 17.93
CA GLU A 181 10.45 3.78 19.05
C GLU A 181 11.44 2.69 19.49
N ARG A 182 12.52 3.10 20.16
CA ARG A 182 13.60 2.20 20.60
C ARG A 182 13.18 1.19 21.67
N ASN A 183 12.19 1.52 22.49
CA ASN A 183 11.61 0.64 23.52
C ASN A 183 10.80 -0.53 22.92
N VAL A 184 10.21 -0.34 21.73
CA VAL A 184 9.38 -1.33 21.04
C VAL A 184 10.22 -2.39 20.32
N LEU A 185 11.37 -2.00 19.76
CA LEU A 185 12.22 -2.90 18.96
C LEU A 185 12.69 -4.16 19.72
N PRO A 186 13.12 -4.10 21.00
CA PRO A 186 13.49 -5.29 21.77
C PRO A 186 12.34 -6.28 21.94
N VAL A 187 11.12 -5.78 22.19
CA VAL A 187 9.93 -6.61 22.35
C VAL A 187 9.62 -7.36 21.06
N LEU A 188 9.66 -6.66 19.92
CA LEU A 188 9.49 -7.27 18.60
C LEU A 188 10.63 -8.25 18.28
N ASN A 189 11.88 -7.91 18.59
CA ASN A 189 13.01 -8.77 18.32
C ASN A 189 12.91 -10.11 19.06
N ASN A 190 12.48 -10.12 20.33
CA ASN A 190 12.28 -11.36 21.09
C ASN A 190 11.17 -12.24 20.49
N LEU A 191 10.06 -11.62 20.06
CA LEU A 191 8.96 -12.34 19.40
C LEU A 191 9.37 -12.90 18.04
N LEU A 192 10.19 -12.18 17.28
CA LEU A 192 10.66 -12.59 15.96
C LEU A 192 11.75 -13.68 16.05
N GLU A 193 12.64 -13.56 17.04
CA GLU A 193 13.76 -14.48 17.21
C GLU A 193 13.36 -15.80 17.87
N ASN A 194 12.75 -15.73 19.06
CA ASN A 194 12.51 -16.92 19.87
C ASN A 194 11.03 -17.34 19.87
N ARG A 195 10.14 -16.56 19.25
CA ARG A 195 8.69 -16.69 19.42
C ARG A 195 8.30 -16.59 20.89
N GLU A 196 8.98 -15.71 21.62
CA GLU A 196 8.83 -15.54 23.07
C GLU A 196 8.44 -14.11 23.42
N MET A 197 7.52 -13.98 24.37
CA MET A 197 7.05 -12.69 24.85
C MET A 197 6.42 -12.83 26.24
N GLN A 198 6.89 -11.99 27.17
CA GLN A 198 6.30 -11.86 28.50
C GLN A 198 5.11 -10.90 28.46
N LEU A 199 3.96 -11.33 28.99
CA LEU A 199 2.71 -10.58 29.05
C LEU A 199 2.49 -9.97 30.45
N GLU A 200 1.67 -8.93 30.54
CA GLU A 200 1.46 -8.19 31.78
C GLU A 200 0.55 -8.93 32.77
N ASP A 201 -0.30 -9.84 32.28
CA ASP A 201 -1.13 -10.74 33.10
C ASP A 201 -0.36 -11.93 33.70
N GLY A 202 0.95 -11.99 33.44
CA GLY A 202 1.87 -13.03 33.88
C GLY A 202 1.93 -14.25 32.96
N ARG A 203 1.22 -14.25 31.81
CA ARG A 203 1.41 -15.28 30.78
C ARG A 203 2.77 -15.12 30.09
N PHE A 204 3.34 -16.25 29.68
CA PHE A 204 4.59 -16.28 28.90
C PHE A 204 4.36 -17.01 27.58
N LEU A 205 4.49 -16.30 26.47
CA LEU A 205 4.48 -16.91 25.14
C LEU A 205 5.79 -17.66 24.91
N MET A 206 5.68 -18.91 24.45
CA MET A 206 6.81 -19.79 24.18
C MET A 206 6.65 -20.45 22.80
N SER A 207 7.77 -20.68 22.10
CA SER A 207 7.74 -21.35 20.80
C SER A 207 7.10 -22.74 20.88
N ALA A 208 6.40 -23.13 19.81
CA ALA A 208 5.82 -24.45 19.64
C ALA A 208 6.82 -25.57 19.99
N GLU A 209 8.03 -25.52 19.44
CA GLU A 209 9.06 -26.55 19.64
C GLU A 209 9.51 -26.67 21.11
N ARG A 210 9.61 -25.55 21.84
CA ARG A 210 10.00 -25.58 23.26
C ARG A 210 8.86 -26.05 24.14
N TYR A 211 7.65 -25.57 23.87
CA TYR A 211 6.44 -26.00 24.57
C TYR A 211 6.20 -27.50 24.41
N ASP A 212 6.32 -28.03 23.19
CA ASP A 212 6.09 -29.45 22.91
C ASP A 212 7.15 -30.35 23.55
N LYS A 213 8.37 -29.85 23.77
CA LYS A 213 9.40 -30.55 24.56
C LYS A 213 9.04 -30.57 26.05
N LEU A 214 8.62 -29.44 26.61
CA LEU A 214 8.19 -29.38 28.00
C LEU A 214 6.97 -30.26 28.27
N LEU A 215 6.08 -30.38 27.29
CA LEU A 215 4.90 -31.25 27.39
C LEU A 215 5.25 -32.76 27.47
N GLN A 216 6.48 -33.14 27.11
CA GLN A 216 6.96 -34.53 27.28
C GLN A 216 7.34 -34.81 28.74
N ASP A 217 7.86 -33.79 29.45
CA ASP A 217 8.34 -33.90 30.83
C ASP A 217 7.27 -33.49 31.86
N HIS A 218 6.31 -32.65 31.44
CA HIS A 218 5.30 -32.02 32.30
C HIS A 218 3.89 -32.18 31.73
N THR A 219 2.89 -32.16 32.62
CA THR A 219 1.48 -32.19 32.23
C THR A 219 1.00 -30.82 31.73
N LYS A 220 -0.10 -30.77 30.96
CA LYS A 220 -0.66 -29.49 30.47
C LYS A 220 -1.10 -28.60 31.63
N GLU A 221 -1.62 -29.22 32.67
CA GLU A 221 -2.12 -28.56 33.88
C GLU A 221 -0.97 -27.87 34.64
N GLU A 222 0.22 -28.46 34.67
CA GLU A 222 1.43 -27.84 35.24
C GLU A 222 1.86 -26.62 34.41
N LEU A 223 1.86 -26.75 33.07
CA LEU A 223 2.22 -25.64 32.17
C LEU A 223 1.22 -24.48 32.25
N ASP A 224 -0.07 -24.80 32.38
CA ASP A 224 -1.14 -23.81 32.58
C ASP A 224 -1.01 -23.13 33.95
N ALA A 225 -0.62 -23.86 35.00
CA ALA A 225 -0.31 -23.29 36.30
C ALA A 225 0.89 -22.33 36.26
N TRP A 226 1.88 -22.61 35.40
CA TRP A 226 2.99 -21.70 35.11
C TRP A 226 2.64 -20.59 34.11
N LYS A 227 1.39 -20.56 33.63
CA LYS A 227 0.87 -19.60 32.64
C LYS A 227 1.68 -19.58 31.32
N ILE A 228 2.22 -20.72 30.91
CA ILE A 228 2.97 -20.82 29.65
C ILE A 228 1.98 -21.06 28.51
N VAL A 229 2.06 -20.20 27.49
CA VAL A 229 1.19 -20.27 26.31
C VAL A 229 2.01 -20.64 25.09
N ARG A 230 1.57 -21.67 24.39
CA ARG A 230 2.17 -22.14 23.14
C ARG A 230 1.90 -21.15 21.99
N VAL A 231 2.96 -20.69 21.32
CA VAL A 231 2.86 -19.96 20.05
C VAL A 231 2.61 -20.94 18.91
N SER A 232 1.74 -20.57 17.98
CA SER A 232 1.41 -21.40 16.82
C SER A 232 2.58 -21.50 15.83
N GLU A 233 2.84 -22.70 15.31
CA GLU A 233 3.84 -22.94 14.26
C GLU A 233 3.54 -22.20 12.96
N ASN A 234 2.26 -21.86 12.76
CA ASN A 234 1.79 -21.14 11.59
C ASN A 234 2.01 -19.62 11.71
N PHE A 235 2.39 -19.11 12.88
CA PHE A 235 2.66 -17.69 13.06
C PHE A 235 3.80 -17.23 12.14
N ARG A 236 3.53 -16.18 11.35
CA ARG A 236 4.48 -15.60 10.39
C ARG A 236 4.42 -14.09 10.47
N VAL A 237 5.53 -13.44 10.15
CA VAL A 237 5.60 -11.97 10.10
C VAL A 237 5.97 -11.49 8.70
N ILE A 238 5.18 -10.54 8.19
CA ILE A 238 5.49 -9.77 6.99
C ILE A 238 5.70 -8.32 7.42
N ALA A 239 6.95 -7.89 7.44
CA ALA A 239 7.28 -6.50 7.69
C ALA A 239 7.22 -5.67 6.39
N LEU A 240 6.78 -4.42 6.49
CA LEU A 240 6.76 -3.42 5.42
C LEU A 240 7.55 -2.20 5.90
N GLY A 241 8.54 -1.76 5.13
CA GLY A 241 9.41 -0.67 5.58
C GLY A 241 10.09 0.09 4.45
N LEU A 242 10.55 1.29 4.77
CA LEU A 242 11.19 2.19 3.81
C LEU A 242 12.71 1.96 3.78
N PRO A 243 13.38 2.15 2.62
CA PRO A 243 14.82 2.16 2.57
C PRO A 243 15.36 3.45 3.23
N VAL A 244 15.99 3.30 4.39
CA VAL A 244 16.70 4.36 5.12
C VAL A 244 18.20 4.26 4.77
N PRO A 245 18.92 5.37 4.46
CA PRO A 245 18.57 6.78 4.71
C PRO A 245 17.88 7.53 3.57
N ARG A 246 17.46 6.87 2.48
CA ARG A 246 16.79 7.55 1.36
C ARG A 246 15.51 8.24 1.81
N TYR A 247 14.74 7.60 2.68
CA TYR A 247 13.54 8.19 3.31
C TYR A 247 13.77 8.46 4.79
N SER A 248 12.94 9.35 5.35
CA SER A 248 12.96 9.67 6.77
C SER A 248 12.59 8.44 7.61
N GLY A 249 13.46 8.10 8.56
CA GLY A 249 13.27 6.97 9.46
C GLY A 249 14.57 6.62 10.18
N ASN A 250 14.47 5.73 11.15
CA ASN A 250 15.60 5.15 11.84
C ASN A 250 16.08 3.91 11.06
N PRO A 251 17.39 3.75 10.83
CA PRO A 251 17.90 2.51 10.26
C PRO A 251 17.63 1.36 11.23
N LEU A 252 17.27 0.19 10.69
CA LEU A 252 17.04 -0.98 11.52
C LEU A 252 18.33 -1.48 12.15
N ASP A 253 18.22 -1.89 13.42
CA ASP A 253 19.34 -2.48 14.14
C ASP A 253 19.84 -3.75 13.44
N PRO A 254 21.16 -4.00 13.41
CA PRO A 254 21.73 -5.17 12.74
C PRO A 254 21.11 -6.53 13.12
N PRO A 255 20.77 -6.80 14.41
CA PRO A 255 20.11 -8.05 14.81
C PRO A 255 18.76 -8.22 14.13
N LEU A 256 17.90 -7.19 14.20
CA LEU A 256 16.56 -7.22 13.62
C LEU A 256 16.62 -7.35 12.10
N ARG A 257 17.53 -6.62 11.46
CA ARG A 257 17.75 -6.68 10.00
C ARG A 257 18.14 -8.08 9.52
N SER A 258 18.89 -8.84 10.32
CA SER A 258 19.38 -10.18 9.97
C SER A 258 18.32 -11.28 10.12
N ARG A 259 17.21 -11.01 10.84
CA ARG A 259 16.11 -11.97 11.03
C ARG A 259 15.22 -12.10 9.80
N PHE A 260 15.06 -11.01 9.06
CA PHE A 260 14.18 -10.99 7.92
C PHE A 260 14.85 -11.45 6.63
N GLN A 261 14.08 -12.14 5.80
CA GLN A 261 14.37 -12.25 4.38
C GLN A 261 13.86 -11.00 3.69
N ALA A 262 14.77 -10.15 3.22
CA ALA A 262 14.39 -8.90 2.57
C ALA A 262 14.11 -9.10 1.07
N ARG A 263 13.07 -8.43 0.57
CA ARG A 263 12.80 -8.27 -0.87
C ARG A 263 12.54 -6.82 -1.17
N ASP A 264 13.25 -6.32 -2.18
CA ASP A 264 12.99 -5.00 -2.73
C ASP A 264 11.75 -5.05 -3.64
N ILE A 265 10.76 -4.20 -3.34
CA ILE A 265 9.54 -3.96 -4.10
C ILE A 265 9.63 -2.51 -4.56
N TYR A 266 10.23 -2.32 -5.73
CA TYR A 266 10.27 -1.02 -6.39
C TYR A 266 9.02 -0.80 -7.24
N PHE A 267 8.95 0.33 -7.94
CA PHE A 267 7.87 0.61 -8.88
C PHE A 267 7.77 -0.46 -9.97
N LEU A 268 6.57 -0.63 -10.52
CA LEU A 268 6.34 -1.53 -11.65
C LEU A 268 7.22 -1.14 -12.85
N PRO A 269 7.67 -2.10 -13.66
CA PRO A 269 8.40 -1.80 -14.89
C PRO A 269 7.59 -0.88 -15.81
N PHE A 270 8.28 -0.01 -16.55
CA PHE A 270 7.65 0.98 -17.43
C PHE A 270 6.61 0.38 -18.39
N GLN A 271 6.91 -0.79 -18.96
CA GLN A 271 5.98 -1.48 -19.88
C GLN A 271 4.69 -1.95 -19.18
N ASP A 272 4.79 -2.42 -17.94
CA ASP A 272 3.63 -2.89 -17.18
C ASP A 272 2.78 -1.70 -16.70
N GLN A 273 3.43 -0.60 -16.32
CA GLN A 273 2.75 0.67 -16.01
C GLN A 273 2.01 1.23 -17.22
N LEU A 274 2.63 1.25 -18.41
CA LEU A 274 1.95 1.70 -19.63
C LEU A 274 0.71 0.87 -19.95
N LYS A 275 0.80 -0.47 -19.85
CA LYS A 275 -0.35 -1.35 -20.08
C LYS A 275 -1.51 -1.01 -19.13
N LEU A 276 -1.20 -0.76 -17.85
CA LEU A 276 -2.18 -0.35 -16.86
C LEU A 276 -2.81 1.01 -17.20
N LEU A 277 -2.01 1.99 -17.60
CA LEU A 277 -2.53 3.32 -17.96
C LEU A 277 -3.37 3.27 -19.23
N TYR A 278 -3.01 2.44 -20.22
CA TYR A 278 -3.81 2.23 -21.43
C TYR A 278 -5.14 1.53 -21.15
N SER A 279 -5.22 0.63 -20.16
CA SER A 279 -6.51 0.05 -19.77
C SER A 279 -7.43 1.03 -19.08
N VAL A 280 -6.88 2.09 -18.46
CA VAL A 280 -7.67 3.11 -17.75
C VAL A 280 -8.11 4.25 -18.66
N GLY A 281 -7.23 4.72 -19.55
CA GLY A 281 -7.50 5.86 -20.44
C GLY A 281 -7.67 5.45 -21.90
N ALA A 282 -8.85 4.96 -22.27
CA ALA A 282 -9.15 4.53 -23.64
C ALA A 282 -9.30 5.71 -24.63
N ASN A 283 -9.72 6.89 -24.15
CA ASN A 283 -9.97 8.09 -24.94
C ASN A 283 -8.75 9.03 -25.00
N VAL A 284 -7.73 8.80 -24.17
CA VAL A 284 -6.50 9.61 -24.13
C VAL A 284 -5.50 9.08 -25.16
N SER A 285 -4.82 9.96 -25.89
CA SER A 285 -3.85 9.52 -26.90
C SER A 285 -2.67 8.77 -26.24
N ALA A 286 -2.23 7.69 -26.89
CA ALA A 286 -1.16 6.84 -26.38
C ALA A 286 0.16 7.62 -26.18
N GLU A 287 0.43 8.59 -27.05
CA GLU A 287 1.59 9.48 -26.94
C GLU A 287 1.56 10.31 -25.64
N LYS A 288 0.40 10.90 -25.29
CA LYS A 288 0.24 11.70 -24.07
C LYS A 288 0.46 10.85 -22.81
N ILE A 289 -0.06 9.62 -22.79
CA ILE A 289 0.15 8.68 -21.67
C ILE A 289 1.63 8.33 -21.55
N SER A 290 2.30 8.06 -22.68
CA SER A 290 3.74 7.76 -22.69
C SER A 290 4.59 8.94 -22.22
N GLN A 291 4.27 10.16 -22.65
CA GLN A 291 4.94 11.38 -22.19
C GLN A 291 4.72 11.60 -20.69
N LEU A 292 3.49 11.41 -20.19
CA LEU A 292 3.14 11.53 -18.78
C LEU A 292 3.94 10.55 -17.91
N LEU A 293 4.01 9.28 -18.32
CA LEU A 293 4.78 8.29 -17.59
C LEU A 293 6.28 8.56 -17.65
N SER A 294 6.80 9.01 -18.80
CA SER A 294 8.21 9.39 -18.97
C SER A 294 8.58 10.57 -18.07
N PHE A 295 7.70 11.56 -17.96
CA PHE A 295 7.84 12.68 -17.03
C PHE A 295 7.90 12.19 -15.58
N ALA A 296 6.93 11.38 -15.16
CA ALA A 296 6.85 10.89 -13.79
C ALA A 296 8.04 10.00 -13.40
N THR A 297 8.49 9.12 -14.31
CA THR A 297 9.68 8.29 -14.08
C THR A 297 10.97 9.09 -14.05
N THR A 298 11.07 10.19 -14.82
CA THR A 298 12.20 11.12 -14.75
C THR A 298 12.27 11.81 -13.39
N LEU A 299 11.13 12.21 -12.80
CA LEU A 299 11.10 12.81 -11.46
C LEU A 299 11.43 11.82 -10.34
N CYS A 300 11.23 10.52 -10.56
CA CYS A 300 11.65 9.46 -9.64
C CYS A 300 13.12 9.02 -9.83
N SER A 301 13.88 9.67 -10.72
CA SER A 301 15.29 9.37 -10.96
C SER A 301 16.20 9.85 -9.82
N GLN A 302 17.40 9.26 -9.74
CA GLN A 302 18.38 9.68 -8.74
C GLN A 302 18.82 11.14 -8.92
N GLU A 303 18.88 11.64 -10.15
CA GLU A 303 19.22 13.03 -10.45
C GLU A 303 18.22 14.01 -9.82
N SER A 304 16.92 13.70 -9.91
CA SER A 304 15.87 14.51 -9.27
C SER A 304 15.97 14.48 -7.74
N SER A 305 16.33 13.33 -7.17
CA SER A 305 16.56 13.23 -5.72
C SER A 305 17.77 14.04 -5.25
N THR A 306 18.84 14.14 -6.06
CA THR A 306 20.00 14.98 -5.73
C THR A 306 19.70 16.48 -5.79
N LEU A 307 18.70 16.88 -6.57
CA LEU A 307 18.17 18.25 -6.60
C LEU A 307 17.22 18.54 -5.41
N GLY A 308 17.01 17.58 -4.51
CA GLY A 308 16.11 17.71 -3.37
C GLY A 308 14.63 17.69 -3.73
N LEU A 309 14.28 17.22 -4.94
CA LEU A 309 12.88 17.05 -5.34
C LEU A 309 12.26 15.84 -4.62
N PRO A 310 11.05 15.98 -4.05
CA PRO A 310 10.31 14.84 -3.53
C PRO A 310 9.90 13.92 -4.69
N ASP A 311 9.92 12.60 -4.42
CA ASP A 311 9.53 11.58 -5.40
C ASP A 311 8.11 11.83 -5.93
N PHE A 312 7.91 11.60 -7.23
CA PHE A 312 6.59 11.73 -7.86
C PHE A 312 5.70 10.52 -7.52
N PRO A 313 4.42 10.72 -7.14
CA PRO A 313 3.52 9.62 -6.78
C PRO A 313 3.01 8.88 -8.04
N LEU A 314 3.82 7.95 -8.54
CA LEU A 314 3.49 7.10 -9.70
C LEU A 314 2.16 6.35 -9.53
N ASP A 315 1.83 5.96 -8.30
CA ASP A 315 0.60 5.25 -7.97
C ASP A 315 -0.68 6.11 -8.11
N SER A 316 -0.55 7.42 -8.32
CA SER A 316 -1.67 8.34 -8.54
C SER A 316 -1.89 8.69 -10.03
N LEU A 317 -1.07 8.13 -10.92
CA LEU A 317 -1.19 8.34 -12.37
C LEU A 317 -2.44 7.72 -13.00
N PRO A 318 -2.85 6.48 -12.65
CA PRO A 318 -4.10 5.91 -13.18
C PRO A 318 -5.28 6.84 -12.94
N GLU A 319 -5.32 7.46 -11.76
CA GLU A 319 -6.38 8.37 -11.36
C GLU A 319 -6.37 9.67 -12.16
N ALA A 320 -5.19 10.24 -12.41
CA ALA A 320 -5.05 11.38 -13.29
C ALA A 320 -5.46 11.06 -14.74
N VAL A 321 -5.12 9.87 -15.23
CA VAL A 321 -5.53 9.41 -16.57
C VAL A 321 -7.04 9.23 -16.65
N GLN A 322 -7.69 8.71 -15.60
CA GLN A 322 -9.16 8.58 -15.54
C GLN A 322 -9.87 9.94 -15.60
N ILE A 323 -9.30 10.96 -14.95
CA ILE A 323 -9.79 12.35 -15.07
C ILE A 323 -9.62 12.85 -16.51
N LEU A 324 -8.44 12.66 -17.12
CA LEU A 324 -8.17 13.09 -18.50
C LEU A 324 -9.06 12.35 -19.53
N ASP A 325 -9.42 11.10 -19.25
CA ASP A 325 -10.34 10.31 -20.08
C ASP A 325 -11.75 10.90 -20.07
N SER A 326 -12.23 11.30 -18.89
CA SER A 326 -13.53 11.94 -18.71
C SER A 326 -13.56 13.40 -19.21
N PHE A 327 -12.42 14.10 -19.13
CA PHE A 327 -12.26 15.50 -19.49
C PHE A 327 -11.14 15.70 -20.52
N PRO A 328 -11.32 15.27 -21.78
CA PRO A 328 -10.27 15.35 -22.81
C PRO A 328 -9.88 16.79 -23.19
N MET A 329 -10.71 17.78 -22.82
CA MET A 329 -10.43 19.21 -23.01
C MET A 329 -9.44 19.79 -21.98
N MET A 330 -9.14 19.06 -20.91
CA MET A 330 -8.24 19.53 -19.85
C MET A 330 -6.77 19.37 -20.26
N SER A 331 -5.91 20.29 -19.81
CA SER A 331 -4.47 20.17 -20.02
C SER A 331 -3.85 19.14 -19.08
N ILE A 332 -2.82 18.43 -19.57
CA ILE A 332 -2.06 17.46 -18.76
C ILE A 332 -1.34 18.16 -17.61
N GLU A 333 -0.86 19.38 -17.85
CA GLU A 333 -0.20 20.21 -16.84
C GLU A 333 -1.08 20.42 -15.60
N HIS A 334 -2.39 20.66 -15.77
CA HIS A 334 -3.30 20.80 -14.63
C HIS A 334 -3.51 19.49 -13.87
N ALA A 335 -3.64 18.37 -14.58
CA ALA A 335 -3.73 17.07 -13.92
C ALA A 335 -2.44 16.76 -13.12
N LEU A 336 -1.28 17.12 -13.67
CA LEU A 336 0.01 17.01 -12.99
C LEU A 336 0.13 17.92 -11.77
N GLN A 337 -0.40 19.15 -11.83
CA GLN A 337 -0.42 20.07 -10.69
C GLN A 337 -1.28 19.54 -9.53
N TRP A 338 -2.33 18.77 -9.80
CA TRP A 338 -3.14 18.13 -8.76
C TRP A 338 -2.42 16.95 -8.10
N VAL A 339 -1.79 16.10 -8.90
CA VAL A 339 -1.05 14.93 -8.40
C VAL A 339 0.24 15.36 -7.68
N TYR A 340 0.89 16.40 -8.17
CA TYR A 340 2.17 16.89 -7.67
C TYR A 340 2.14 18.42 -7.64
N PRO A 341 1.65 19.04 -6.53
CA PRO A 341 1.50 20.49 -6.43
C PRO A 341 2.84 21.21 -6.20
N TYR A 342 3.73 21.12 -7.19
CA TYR A 342 5.09 21.66 -7.17
C TYR A 342 5.12 23.18 -6.99
N THR A 343 4.08 23.89 -7.45
CA THR A 343 3.94 25.34 -7.29
C THR A 343 3.75 25.77 -5.84
N LEU A 344 3.19 24.90 -4.99
CA LEU A 344 2.95 25.14 -3.57
C LEU A 344 4.06 24.53 -2.69
N LEU A 345 4.54 23.34 -3.05
CA LEU A 345 5.46 22.57 -2.20
C LEU A 345 6.93 22.93 -2.39
N LEU A 346 7.34 23.32 -3.61
CA LEU A 346 8.75 23.52 -3.93
C LEU A 346 9.17 24.99 -3.86
N GLY A 347 10.45 25.21 -3.55
CA GLY A 347 11.11 26.51 -3.72
C GLY A 347 11.31 26.87 -5.20
N HIS A 348 11.84 28.06 -5.47
CA HIS A 348 12.04 28.57 -6.84
C HIS A 348 12.87 27.63 -7.71
N GLU A 349 13.96 27.08 -7.18
CA GLU A 349 14.84 26.14 -7.92
C GLU A 349 14.10 24.84 -8.30
N GLY A 350 13.35 24.26 -7.36
CA GLY A 350 12.57 23.05 -7.62
C GLY A 350 11.45 23.27 -8.65
N LYS A 351 10.80 24.43 -8.63
CA LYS A 351 9.81 24.80 -9.65
C LYS A 351 10.43 24.88 -11.05
N MET A 352 11.57 25.57 -11.17
CA MET A 352 12.29 25.68 -12.43
C MET A 352 12.75 24.32 -12.97
N ALA A 353 13.18 23.41 -12.08
CA ALA A 353 13.53 22.06 -12.46
C ALA A 353 12.33 21.30 -13.05
N VAL A 354 11.19 21.30 -12.35
CA VAL A 354 9.95 20.64 -12.82
C VAL A 354 9.46 21.24 -14.12
N GLU A 355 9.46 22.57 -14.25
CA GLU A 355 9.09 23.26 -15.50
C GLU A 355 10.03 22.93 -16.65
N GLY A 356 11.33 22.76 -16.38
CA GLY A 356 12.31 22.29 -17.37
C GLY A 356 11.98 20.87 -17.87
N VAL A 357 11.59 19.97 -16.97
CA VAL A 357 11.15 18.61 -17.35
C VAL A 357 9.83 18.64 -18.13
N LEU A 358 8.86 19.48 -17.73
CA LEU A 358 7.61 19.68 -18.47
C LEU A 358 7.86 20.16 -19.90
N LYS A 359 8.78 21.11 -20.09
CA LYS A 359 9.19 21.59 -21.43
C LYS A 359 9.83 20.48 -22.27
N ARG A 360 10.71 19.70 -21.66
CA ARG A 360 11.42 18.60 -22.35
C ARG A 360 10.47 17.54 -22.91
N PHE A 361 9.37 17.27 -22.22
CA PHE A 361 8.36 16.30 -22.66
C PHE A 361 7.17 16.94 -23.39
N GLU A 362 7.25 18.23 -23.73
CA GLU A 362 6.21 18.97 -24.45
C GLU A 362 4.83 18.95 -23.74
N LEU A 363 4.85 18.86 -22.40
CA LEU A 363 3.64 18.78 -21.57
C LEU A 363 3.09 20.14 -21.13
N GLN A 364 3.74 21.24 -21.52
CA GLN A 364 3.27 22.60 -21.20
C GLN A 364 2.00 22.92 -21.98
N GLY A 365 0.94 23.31 -21.28
CA GLY A 365 -0.28 23.78 -21.91
C GLY A 365 -0.05 25.13 -22.61
N SER A 366 -0.77 25.38 -23.70
CA SER A 366 -0.75 26.65 -24.42
C SER A 366 -1.49 27.76 -23.65
N GLY A 367 -1.10 28.06 -22.41
CA GLY A 367 -1.52 29.23 -21.61
C GLY A 367 -3.03 29.39 -21.29
N HIS A 368 -3.91 28.70 -22.00
CA HIS A 368 -5.36 28.72 -21.86
C HIS A 368 -5.81 27.46 -21.12
N SER A 369 -5.52 27.50 -19.84
CA SER A 369 -6.11 26.69 -18.79
C SER A 369 -7.66 26.58 -18.95
N LEU A 370 -8.15 25.51 -19.56
CA LEU A 370 -9.59 25.22 -19.70
C LEU A 370 -10.13 24.60 -18.40
N LEU A 371 -10.10 25.37 -17.32
CA LEU A 371 -10.59 24.93 -16.02
C LEU A 371 -12.13 24.82 -16.01
N PRO A 372 -12.67 23.92 -15.18
CA PRO A 372 -14.11 23.85 -14.99
C PRO A 372 -14.64 25.16 -14.41
N LYS A 373 -15.69 25.73 -15.01
CA LYS A 373 -16.21 27.04 -14.59
C LYS A 373 -17.22 26.91 -13.45
N GLU A 374 -18.18 26.00 -13.61
CA GLU A 374 -19.25 25.80 -12.65
C GLU A 374 -19.93 24.45 -12.82
N ILE A 375 -20.60 24.02 -11.76
CA ILE A 375 -21.52 22.89 -11.76
C ILE A 375 -22.89 23.40 -12.23
N VAL A 376 -23.41 22.82 -13.29
CA VAL A 376 -24.68 23.22 -13.92
C VAL A 376 -25.85 22.46 -13.30
N ARG A 377 -25.69 21.14 -13.09
CA ARG A 377 -26.76 20.26 -12.58
C ARG A 377 -26.19 19.17 -11.69
N VAL A 378 -26.97 18.79 -10.68
CA VAL A 378 -26.67 17.69 -9.75
C VAL A 378 -27.94 16.87 -9.57
N GLU A 379 -27.94 15.66 -10.12
CA GLU A 379 -29.05 14.72 -10.03
C GLU A 379 -28.64 13.56 -9.13
N ARG A 380 -29.20 13.52 -7.92
CA ARG A 380 -28.93 12.46 -6.94
C ARG A 380 -29.86 11.28 -7.20
N MET A 381 -29.28 10.10 -7.29
CA MET A 381 -29.97 8.83 -7.54
C MET A 381 -29.56 7.79 -6.49
N THR A 382 -30.45 6.85 -6.22
CA THR A 382 -30.22 5.75 -5.29
C THR A 382 -30.37 4.44 -6.03
N ASP A 383 -29.27 3.69 -6.16
CA ASP A 383 -29.26 2.32 -6.69
C ASP A 383 -29.27 1.31 -5.54
N SER A 384 -29.53 0.03 -5.86
CA SER A 384 -29.40 -1.11 -4.93
C SER A 384 -27.99 -1.24 -4.33
N HIS A 385 -26.97 -0.67 -4.97
CA HIS A 385 -25.56 -0.74 -4.54
C HIS A 385 -25.03 0.56 -3.88
N GLY A 386 -25.88 1.57 -3.68
CA GLY A 386 -25.52 2.81 -2.99
C GLY A 386 -26.10 4.08 -3.60
N SER A 387 -25.86 5.21 -2.93
CA SER A 387 -26.24 6.55 -3.40
C SER A 387 -25.17 7.13 -4.32
N TYR A 388 -25.55 7.61 -5.50
CA TYR A 388 -24.66 8.25 -6.47
C TYR A 388 -25.31 9.52 -7.04
N ALA A 389 -24.50 10.41 -7.60
CA ALA A 389 -24.98 11.61 -8.26
C ALA A 389 -24.41 11.73 -9.67
N HIS A 390 -25.27 12.12 -10.61
CA HIS A 390 -24.85 12.62 -11.90
C HIS A 390 -24.63 14.13 -11.79
N VAL A 391 -23.38 14.54 -11.95
CA VAL A 391 -23.00 15.95 -11.87
C VAL A 391 -22.58 16.43 -13.26
N THR A 392 -23.28 17.44 -13.77
CA THR A 392 -22.96 18.09 -15.03
C THR A 392 -22.10 19.32 -14.78
N ILE A 393 -20.88 19.30 -15.30
CA ILE A 393 -19.89 20.37 -15.15
C ILE A 393 -19.70 21.07 -16.48
N ARG A 394 -19.64 22.40 -16.46
CA ARG A 394 -19.33 23.21 -17.64
C ARG A 394 -17.83 23.47 -17.74
N VAL A 395 -17.19 22.88 -18.75
CA VAL A 395 -15.75 23.03 -19.04
C VAL A 395 -15.59 23.54 -20.46
N ALA A 396 -14.89 24.66 -20.65
CA ALA A 396 -14.63 25.24 -21.99
C ALA A 396 -15.89 25.47 -22.86
N GLY A 397 -17.06 25.70 -22.25
CA GLY A 397 -18.33 25.87 -22.97
C GLY A 397 -19.03 24.57 -23.38
N LYS A 398 -18.47 23.40 -23.02
CA LYS A 398 -19.10 22.09 -23.14
C LYS A 398 -19.60 21.62 -21.78
N GLU A 399 -20.67 20.84 -21.78
CA GLU A 399 -21.22 20.22 -20.57
C GLU A 399 -20.83 18.75 -20.54
N VAL A 400 -20.15 18.33 -19.47
CA VAL A 400 -19.71 16.95 -19.25
C VAL A 400 -20.42 16.44 -18.02
N THR A 401 -21.09 15.29 -18.14
CA THR A 401 -21.79 14.67 -17.01
C THR A 401 -20.97 13.49 -16.50
N ILE A 402 -20.64 13.50 -15.22
CA ILE A 402 -19.87 12.45 -14.55
C ILE A 402 -20.72 11.78 -13.47
N LYS A 403 -20.42 10.51 -13.20
CA LYS A 403 -20.99 9.76 -12.07
C LYS A 403 -20.04 9.87 -10.88
N VAL A 404 -20.55 10.37 -9.76
CA VAL A 404 -19.78 10.46 -8.50
C VAL A 404 -20.53 9.82 -7.34
N PRO A 405 -19.85 9.30 -6.31
CA PRO A 405 -20.50 8.86 -5.09
C PRO A 405 -21.29 10.01 -4.43
N ALA A 406 -22.43 9.70 -3.82
CA ALA A 406 -23.26 10.67 -3.11
C ALA A 406 -23.61 10.18 -1.70
N GLY A 407 -23.99 11.11 -0.84
CA GLY A 407 -24.42 10.78 0.52
C GLY A 407 -25.87 10.28 0.57
N THR A 408 -26.28 9.81 1.74
CA THR A 408 -27.61 9.21 1.99
C THR A 408 -28.69 10.25 2.34
N ARG A 409 -28.35 11.55 2.40
CA ARG A 409 -29.33 12.59 2.74
C ARG A 409 -30.31 12.81 1.58
N ALA A 410 -31.59 13.00 1.94
CA ALA A 410 -32.69 13.17 1.00
C ALA A 410 -32.50 14.34 0.02
N VAL A 411 -33.05 14.17 -1.18
CA VAL A 411 -32.89 15.06 -2.33
C VAL A 411 -33.52 16.46 -2.10
N ASN A 412 -34.46 16.58 -1.16
CA ASN A 412 -35.35 17.74 -1.04
C ASN A 412 -35.04 18.73 0.09
N GLN A 413 -33.91 18.60 0.81
CA GLN A 413 -33.51 19.64 1.76
C GLN A 413 -32.65 20.70 1.05
N PRO A 414 -33.03 22.00 1.09
CA PRO A 414 -32.16 23.07 0.64
C PRO A 414 -30.89 23.04 1.49
N CYS A 415 -29.77 22.82 0.83
CA CYS A 415 -28.50 22.50 1.45
C CYS A 415 -27.55 23.71 1.53
N ALA A 416 -28.03 24.90 1.20
CA ALA A 416 -27.24 26.11 1.38
C ALA A 416 -27.32 26.53 2.86
N PRO A 417 -26.20 26.77 3.57
CA PRO A 417 -26.28 27.60 4.76
C PRO A 417 -26.86 28.95 4.34
N ASP A 418 -27.93 29.41 5.00
CA ASP A 418 -28.75 30.59 4.62
C ASP A 418 -27.96 31.92 4.44
N HIS A 419 -26.64 31.92 4.65
CA HIS A 419 -25.76 33.09 4.63
C HIS A 419 -24.43 32.90 3.86
N PHE A 420 -24.36 32.02 2.84
CA PHE A 420 -23.14 31.90 2.01
C PHE A 420 -23.34 32.42 0.58
N ILE A 421 -22.64 33.50 0.24
CA ILE A 421 -22.59 34.05 -1.12
C ILE A 421 -21.44 33.38 -1.88
N GLN A 422 -21.79 32.59 -2.89
CA GLN A 422 -20.80 31.91 -3.73
C GLN A 422 -20.13 32.89 -4.70
N THR A 423 -18.80 33.01 -4.62
CA THR A 423 -17.99 33.73 -5.60
C THR A 423 -17.71 32.83 -6.81
N VAL A 424 -17.23 33.42 -7.90
CA VAL A 424 -16.80 32.67 -9.10
C VAL A 424 -15.68 31.68 -8.76
N SER A 425 -14.73 32.08 -7.91
CA SER A 425 -13.65 31.19 -7.45
C SER A 425 -14.17 30.01 -6.64
N HIS A 426 -15.21 30.19 -5.82
CA HIS A 426 -15.83 29.07 -5.09
C HIS A 426 -16.54 28.11 -6.02
N LYS A 427 -17.24 28.60 -7.06
CA LYS A 427 -17.90 27.75 -8.06
C LYS A 427 -16.91 26.90 -8.84
N GLN A 428 -15.80 27.51 -9.27
CA GLN A 428 -14.71 26.81 -9.94
C GLN A 428 -14.09 25.74 -9.03
N LEU A 429 -13.71 26.10 -7.80
CA LEU A 429 -13.09 25.15 -6.87
C LEU A 429 -14.04 23.99 -6.51
N LEU A 430 -15.35 24.22 -6.39
CA LEU A 430 -16.32 23.14 -6.20
C LEU A 430 -16.34 22.19 -7.40
N ALA A 431 -16.26 22.72 -8.62
CA ALA A 431 -16.22 21.90 -9.81
C ALA A 431 -14.92 21.06 -9.87
N GLU A 432 -13.78 21.63 -9.51
CA GLU A 432 -12.50 20.91 -9.38
C GLU A 432 -12.56 19.84 -8.28
N MET A 433 -13.16 20.15 -7.12
CA MET A 433 -13.38 19.19 -6.04
C MET A 433 -14.22 18.00 -6.50
N VAL A 434 -15.28 18.23 -7.28
CA VAL A 434 -16.11 17.16 -7.83
C VAL A 434 -15.32 16.29 -8.83
N GLN A 435 -14.42 16.88 -9.62
CA GLN A 435 -13.54 16.12 -10.52
C GLN A 435 -12.56 15.23 -9.75
N SER A 436 -11.97 15.73 -8.65
CA SER A 436 -11.13 14.91 -7.78
C SER A 436 -11.93 13.81 -7.08
N HIS A 437 -13.13 14.13 -6.56
CA HIS A 437 -14.05 13.19 -5.89
C HIS A 437 -14.48 12.01 -6.75
N MET A 438 -14.47 12.18 -8.08
CA MET A 438 -14.75 11.10 -9.01
C MET A 438 -13.79 9.93 -8.84
N VAL A 439 -12.55 10.21 -8.39
CA VAL A 439 -11.47 9.22 -8.43
C VAL A 439 -10.82 8.99 -7.07
N LYS A 440 -10.55 10.02 -6.28
CA LYS A 440 -9.86 9.92 -4.98
C LYS A 440 -10.34 10.94 -3.95
N ASP A 441 -9.91 10.72 -2.71
CA ASP A 441 -10.12 11.65 -1.60
C ASP A 441 -9.46 13.02 -1.86
N ILE A 442 -10.03 14.06 -1.26
CA ILE A 442 -9.66 15.46 -1.52
C ILE A 442 -8.89 16.03 -0.33
N CYS A 443 -7.77 16.69 -0.62
CA CYS A 443 -7.05 17.51 0.35
C CYS A 443 -7.09 18.99 -0.06
N LEU A 444 -7.71 19.84 0.76
CA LEU A 444 -7.76 21.29 0.53
C LEU A 444 -6.60 22.00 1.25
N ILE A 445 -5.65 22.49 0.46
CA ILE A 445 -4.48 23.22 0.97
C ILE A 445 -4.66 24.72 0.71
N GLY A 446 -4.43 25.54 1.73
CA GLY A 446 -4.52 26.99 1.59
C GLY A 446 -4.24 27.73 2.90
N GLY A 447 -4.02 29.04 2.81
CA GLY A 447 -3.73 29.91 3.95
C GLY A 447 -4.82 29.90 5.04
N LYS A 448 -4.48 30.37 6.23
CA LYS A 448 -5.46 30.53 7.33
C LYS A 448 -6.51 31.55 6.91
N GLY A 449 -7.79 31.27 7.20
CA GLY A 449 -8.90 32.19 6.92
C GLY A 449 -9.47 32.17 5.50
N CYS A 450 -8.94 31.39 4.54
CA CYS A 450 -9.44 31.39 3.15
C CYS A 450 -10.77 30.64 2.92
N GLY A 451 -11.47 30.21 3.98
CA GLY A 451 -12.80 29.58 3.84
C GLY A 451 -12.82 28.08 3.52
N LYS A 452 -11.72 27.34 3.72
CA LYS A 452 -11.63 25.87 3.45
C LYS A 452 -12.79 25.06 4.07
N THR A 453 -13.10 25.33 5.33
CA THR A 453 -14.20 24.61 6.02
C THR A 453 -15.56 24.95 5.43
N VAL A 454 -15.75 26.18 4.94
CA VAL A 454 -17.02 26.62 4.35
C VAL A 454 -17.24 25.93 3.01
N ILE A 455 -16.21 25.85 2.16
CA ILE A 455 -16.34 25.17 0.87
C ILE A 455 -16.50 23.66 1.03
N ALA A 456 -15.81 23.03 1.99
CA ALA A 456 -16.01 21.62 2.31
C ALA A 456 -17.45 21.34 2.77
N LYS A 457 -18.04 22.23 3.59
CA LYS A 457 -19.45 22.15 3.98
C LYS A 457 -20.39 22.26 2.80
N ASN A 458 -20.12 23.19 1.89
CA ASN A 458 -20.93 23.38 0.69
C ASN A 458 -20.83 22.18 -0.27
N PHE A 459 -19.64 21.61 -0.44
CA PHE A 459 -19.43 20.40 -1.21
C PHE A 459 -20.22 19.20 -0.65
N ALA A 460 -20.10 18.97 0.66
CA ALA A 460 -20.84 17.91 1.33
C ALA A 460 -22.36 18.12 1.23
N ALA A 461 -22.82 19.37 1.34
CA ALA A 461 -24.23 19.71 1.17
C ALA A 461 -24.72 19.44 -0.27
N LEU A 462 -23.92 19.78 -1.28
CA LEU A 462 -24.24 19.55 -2.70
C LEU A 462 -24.42 18.06 -3.03
N LEU A 463 -23.59 17.18 -2.46
CA LEU A 463 -23.66 15.74 -2.67
C LEU A 463 -24.47 14.98 -1.59
N GLY A 464 -25.02 15.68 -0.60
CA GLY A 464 -25.85 15.08 0.46
C GLY A 464 -25.07 14.30 1.53
N TYR A 465 -23.80 14.60 1.75
CA TYR A 465 -22.98 14.00 2.80
C TYR A 465 -23.29 14.57 4.19
N SER A 466 -23.22 13.71 5.21
CA SER A 466 -23.09 14.12 6.61
C SER A 466 -21.64 14.44 6.93
N ILE A 467 -21.41 15.57 7.61
CA ILE A 467 -20.07 16.02 7.96
C ILE A 467 -19.85 15.77 9.44
N GLU A 468 -18.77 15.07 9.76
CA GLU A 468 -18.25 14.95 11.11
C GLU A 468 -16.84 15.55 11.15
N PRO A 469 -16.68 16.75 11.72
CA PRO A 469 -15.37 17.40 11.76
C PRO A 469 -14.50 16.79 12.86
N ILE A 470 -13.40 16.14 12.45
CA ILE A 470 -12.36 15.66 13.35
C ILE A 470 -11.17 16.63 13.30
N MET A 471 -10.85 17.24 14.43
CA MET A 471 -9.69 18.14 14.54
C MET A 471 -8.44 17.34 14.87
N LEU A 472 -7.51 17.26 13.92
CA LEU A 472 -6.23 16.56 14.10
C LEU A 472 -5.20 17.53 14.70
N TYR A 473 -4.98 17.41 16.01
CA TYR A 473 -3.85 18.05 16.67
C TYR A 473 -2.66 17.09 16.75
N GLN A 474 -1.47 17.65 16.94
CA GLN A 474 -0.19 16.93 16.95
C GLN A 474 -0.14 15.73 17.92
N GLU A 475 -0.98 15.72 18.97
CA GLU A 475 -1.01 14.71 20.04
C GLU A 475 -2.09 13.61 19.85
N HIS A 476 -2.96 13.68 18.84
CA HIS A 476 -4.22 12.89 18.80
C HIS A 476 -4.19 11.60 17.95
N PHE A 477 -3.02 11.14 17.49
CA PHE A 477 -2.94 9.96 16.61
C PHE A 477 -3.47 8.65 17.23
N ARG A 478 -3.64 8.57 18.56
CA ARG A 478 -4.13 7.39 19.27
C ARG A 478 -5.60 7.02 19.00
N GLY A 479 -6.45 7.98 18.58
CA GLY A 479 -7.90 7.77 18.50
C GLY A 479 -8.45 7.26 17.16
N LEU A 480 -7.74 7.49 16.05
CA LEU A 480 -8.28 7.23 14.71
C LEU A 480 -8.28 5.75 14.31
N ALA A 481 -7.42 4.92 14.90
CA ALA A 481 -7.35 3.48 14.60
C ALA A 481 -8.42 2.64 15.34
N GLN A 482 -9.26 3.25 16.19
CA GLN A 482 -10.17 2.55 17.10
C GLN A 482 -11.66 2.72 16.75
N TYR A 483 -11.99 3.40 15.66
CA TYR A 483 -13.37 3.56 15.17
C TYR A 483 -13.70 2.59 14.02
N GLU A 484 -13.57 1.29 14.27
CA GLU A 484 -14.38 0.28 13.57
C GLU A 484 -15.34 -0.29 14.62
N ASP A 485 -16.53 0.31 14.71
CA ASP A 485 -17.63 -0.22 15.51
C ASP A 485 -18.39 -1.25 14.65
N PRO A 486 -18.31 -2.57 14.93
CA PRO A 486 -18.97 -3.59 14.14
C PRO A 486 -20.50 -3.58 14.27
N SER A 487 -21.08 -2.69 15.10
CA SER A 487 -22.52 -2.66 15.38
C SER A 487 -23.39 -1.86 14.40
N ARG A 488 -22.82 -1.24 13.35
CA ARG A 488 -23.57 -0.46 12.35
C ARG A 488 -23.91 -1.18 11.03
N SER A 489 -23.76 -2.50 10.96
CA SER A 489 -24.37 -3.32 9.90
C SER A 489 -25.58 -4.08 10.42
N LYS A 490 -26.73 -3.41 10.45
CA LYS A 490 -28.05 -4.06 10.47
C LYS A 490 -29.01 -3.27 9.60
#